data_AF-A0A2S9GFR7-F1
#
_entry.id   AF-A0A2S9GFR7-F1
#
_cell.length_a   1.000
_cell.length_b   1.000
_cell.length_c   1.000
_cell.angle_alpha   90.00
_cell.angle_beta   90.00
_cell.angle_gamma   90.00
#
_symmetry.space_group_name_H-M   'P 1'
#
loop_
_entity.id
_entity.type
_entity.pdbx_description
1 polymer ?
#
loop_
_entity_poly.entity_id
_entity_poly.type
_entity_poly.pdbx_seq_one_letter_code
_entity_poly.pdbx_strand_id
1 'polypeptide(L)'
;GIAPDVLAGLPDVQRLAADRVLLREHTAGRPTDERVTAAALLGAVHVMSAQAPVLIAIDDVQWLDPSSRAVLAFVARRIKGAVSV
;
A
#
# COMPACT_ATOMS: atom_id res chain seq x y z
N GLY A 1 -7.98 -9.54 0.07
CA GLY A 1 -7.53 -8.62 1.15
C GLY A 1 -6.13 -8.98 1.57
N ILE A 2 -5.32 -8.02 2.03
CA ILE A 2 -3.93 -8.27 2.47
C ILE A 2 -3.93 -9.03 3.80
N ALA A 3 -3.10 -10.08 3.89
CA ALA A 3 -2.95 -10.90 5.09
C ALA A 3 -2.30 -10.09 6.24
N PRO A 4 -2.71 -10.29 7.51
CA PRO A 4 -2.29 -9.43 8.63
C PRO A 4 -0.78 -9.42 8.90
N ASP A 5 -0.11 -10.54 8.61
CA ASP A 5 1.33 -10.73 8.73
C ASP A 5 2.13 -9.79 7.82
N VAL A 6 1.61 -9.47 6.63
CA VAL A 6 2.23 -8.49 5.72
C VAL A 6 2.29 -7.11 6.38
N LEU A 7 1.21 -6.69 7.06
CA LEU A 7 1.17 -5.40 7.75
C LEU A 7 2.03 -5.40 9.01
N ALA A 8 2.15 -6.54 9.70
CA ALA A 8 3.04 -6.68 10.85
C ALA A 8 4.51 -6.47 10.48
N GLY A 9 4.90 -6.75 9.23
CA GLY A 9 6.24 -6.48 8.70
C GLY A 9 6.54 -5.01 8.39
N LEU A 10 5.56 -4.11 8.53
CA LEU A 10 5.74 -2.68 8.22
C LEU A 10 6.27 -1.89 9.43
N PRO A 11 7.07 -0.83 9.20
CA PRO A 11 7.37 0.17 10.22
C PRO A 11 6.10 0.76 10.83
N ASP A 12 6.12 1.12 12.11
CA ASP A 12 4.92 1.50 12.89
C ASP A 12 4.07 2.58 12.22
N VAL A 13 4.70 3.63 11.68
CA VAL A 13 4.02 4.74 11.01
C VAL A 13 3.29 4.28 9.74
N GLN A 14 3.87 3.33 9.00
CA GLN A 14 3.27 2.76 7.79
C GLN A 14 2.17 1.77 8.11
N ARG A 15 2.36 0.94 9.15
CA ARG A 15 1.33 0.01 9.64
C ARG A 15 0.07 0.75 10.07
N LEU A 16 0.23 1.81 10.87
CA LEU A 16 -0.88 2.68 11.30
C LEU A 16 -1.61 3.33 10.12
N ALA A 17 -0.86 3.81 9.12
CA ALA A 17 -1.47 4.36 7.91
C ALA A 17 -2.26 3.31 7.13
N ALA A 18 -1.73 2.09 6.98
CA ALA A 18 -2.43 0.99 6.34
C ALA A 18 -3.70 0.59 7.09
N ASP A 19 -3.64 0.47 8.42
CA ASP A 19 -4.80 0.11 9.24
C ASP A 19 -5.94 1.15 9.15
N ARG A 20 -5.60 2.44 9.04
CA ARG A 20 -6.59 3.52 8.81
C ARG A 20 -7.22 3.44 7.44
N VAL A 21 -6.43 3.27 6.38
CA VAL A 21 -6.93 3.17 5.00
C VAL A 21 -7.78 1.91 4.82
N LEU A 22 -7.43 0.82 5.49
CA LEU A 22 -8.19 -0.43 5.51
C LEU A 22 -9.40 -0.37 6.45
N LEU A 23 -9.69 0.78 7.07
CA LEU A 23 -10.79 1.00 8.02
C LEU A 23 -10.77 0.03 9.21
N ARG A 24 -9.59 -0.50 9.57
CA ARG A 24 -9.39 -1.39 10.73
C ARG A 24 -9.32 -0.60 12.04
N GLU A 25 -8.90 0.66 11.98
CA GLU A 25 -8.99 1.62 13.08
C GLU A 25 -10.06 2.68 12.82
N HIS A 26 -11.02 2.81 13.73
CA HIS A 26 -12.03 3.88 13.73
C HIS A 26 -11.52 5.14 14.44
N THR A 27 -10.31 5.61 14.10
CA THR A 27 -9.80 6.87 14.64
C THR A 27 -10.34 8.04 13.81
N ALA A 28 -11.47 8.59 14.25
CA ALA A 28 -12.04 9.80 13.69
C ALA A 28 -11.01 10.95 13.77
N GLY A 29 -10.60 11.50 12.63
CA GLY A 29 -10.19 12.92 12.58
C GLY A 29 -8.79 13.28 12.06
N ARG A 30 -7.96 12.38 11.54
CA ARG A 30 -6.77 12.81 10.77
C ARG A 30 -6.70 12.17 9.38
N PRO A 31 -6.61 12.98 8.30
CA PRO A 31 -6.25 12.46 6.99
C PRO A 31 -4.94 11.68 7.10
N THR A 32 -4.91 10.45 6.58
CA THR A 32 -3.65 9.72 6.43
C THR A 32 -2.79 10.47 5.43
N ASP A 33 -1.55 10.79 5.79
CA ASP A 33 -0.59 11.41 4.88
C ASP A 33 -0.42 10.52 3.65
N GLU A 34 -0.67 11.09 2.46
CA GLU A 34 -0.59 10.39 1.17
C GLU A 34 0.78 9.73 0.96
N ARG A 35 1.86 10.40 1.40
CA ARG A 35 3.22 9.84 1.29
C ARG A 35 3.42 8.65 2.21
N VAL A 36 2.85 8.70 3.41
CA VAL A 36 2.92 7.58 4.35
C VAL A 36 2.09 6.40 3.83
N THR A 37 0.93 6.68 3.22
CA THR A 37 0.09 5.67 2.56
C THR A 37 0.85 5.01 1.41
N ALA A 38 1.50 5.81 0.55
CA ALA A 38 2.30 5.29 -0.55
C ALA A 38 3.52 4.49 -0.08
N ALA A 39 4.17 4.92 1.00
CA ALA A 39 5.26 4.17 1.63
C ALA A 39 4.76 2.84 2.21
N ALA A 40 3.59 2.82 2.85
CA ALA A 40 2.99 1.61 3.39
C ALA A 40 2.65 0.58 2.30
N LEU A 41 2.05 1.04 1.18
CA LEU A 41 1.78 0.16 0.03
C LEU A 41 3.07 -0.41 -0.57
N LEU A 42 4.10 0.43 -0.78
CA LEU A 42 5.41 -0.04 -1.26
C LEU A 42 6.04 -1.06 -0.30
N GLY A 43 5.97 -0.80 1.00
CA GLY A 43 6.47 -1.71 2.04
C GLY A 43 5.77 -3.07 1.99
N ALA A 44 4.44 -3.07 1.85
CA ALA A 44 3.66 -4.30 1.76
C ALA A 44 4.03 -5.12 0.52
N VAL A 45 4.17 -4.47 -0.64
CA VAL A 45 4.63 -5.12 -1.88
C VAL A 45 6.02 -5.72 -1.69
N HIS A 46 6.96 -5.02 -1.05
CA HIS A 46 8.29 -5.57 -0.80
C HIS A 46 8.27 -6.78 0.14
N VAL A 47 7.50 -6.72 1.24
CA VAL A 47 7.33 -7.85 2.18
C VAL A 47 6.78 -9.08 1.46
N MET A 48 5.80 -8.91 0.57
CA MET A 48 5.25 -9.99 -0.24
C MET A 48 6.27 -10.52 -1.26
N SER A 49 6.96 -9.61 -1.97
CA SER A 49 7.94 -9.96 -3.01
C SER A 49 9.17 -10.70 -2.48
N ALA A 50 9.48 -10.53 -1.19
CA ALA A 50 10.55 -11.24 -0.52
C ALA A 50 10.22 -12.72 -0.28
N GLN A 51 8.93 -13.09 -0.30
CA GLN A 51 8.47 -14.46 -0.07
C GLN A 51 8.18 -15.20 -1.38
N ALA A 52 7.58 -14.52 -2.35
CA ALA A 52 7.25 -15.07 -3.67
C ALA A 52 7.07 -13.93 -4.71
N PRO A 53 7.16 -14.22 -6.02
CA PRO A 53 6.84 -13.23 -7.05
C PRO A 53 5.42 -12.66 -6.90
N VAL A 54 5.27 -11.34 -7.12
CA VAL A 54 3.99 -10.62 -6.96
C VAL A 54 3.53 -10.04 -8.30
N LEU A 55 2.26 -10.28 -8.65
CA LEU A 55 1.57 -9.59 -9.74
C LEU A 55 0.58 -8.57 -9.15
N ILE A 56 0.65 -7.33 -9.63
CA ILE A 56 -0.25 -6.24 -9.22
C ILE A 56 -1.18 -5.90 -10.39
N ALA A 57 -2.44 -6.30 -10.29
CA ALA A 57 -3.48 -5.89 -11.24
C ALA A 57 -4.35 -4.77 -10.63
N ILE A 58 -4.70 -3.78 -11.45
CA ILE A 58 -5.66 -2.73 -11.08
C ILE A 58 -6.86 -2.87 -12.01
N ASP A 59 -7.95 -3.37 -11.46
CA ASP A 59 -9.23 -3.41 -12.16
C ASP A 59 -9.85 -2.00 -12.16
N ASP A 60 -10.71 -1.73 -13.15
CA ASP A 60 -11.54 -0.52 -13.15
C ASP A 60 -10.77 0.82 -13.09
N VAL A 61 -9.63 0.89 -13.79
CA VAL A 61 -8.73 2.06 -13.81
C VAL A 61 -9.43 3.38 -14.16
N GLN A 62 -10.55 3.31 -14.89
CA GLN A 62 -11.37 4.47 -15.23
C GLN A 62 -12.03 5.15 -14.01
N TRP A 63 -12.10 4.48 -12.87
CA TRP A 63 -12.68 4.97 -11.62
C TRP A 63 -11.64 5.50 -10.62
N LEU A 64 -10.36 5.51 -11.00
CA LEU A 64 -9.27 5.84 -10.09
C LEU A 64 -9.22 7.35 -9.78
N ASP A 65 -9.43 7.71 -8.52
CA ASP A 65 -9.37 9.10 -8.06
C ASP A 65 -7.92 9.66 -8.05
N PRO A 66 -7.74 10.99 -7.98
CA PRO A 66 -6.42 11.61 -8.00
C PRO A 66 -5.46 11.14 -6.91
N SER A 67 -5.95 10.87 -5.69
CA SER A 67 -5.09 10.43 -4.57
C SER A 67 -4.60 9.00 -4.78
N SER A 68 -5.48 8.11 -5.23
CA SER A 68 -5.11 6.73 -5.59
C SER A 68 -4.10 6.70 -6.74
N ARG A 69 -4.27 7.55 -7.76
CA ARG A 69 -3.30 7.72 -8.85
C ARG A 69 -1.93 8.15 -8.35
N ALA A 70 -1.87 9.09 -7.41
CA ALA A 70 -0.61 9.59 -6.87
C ALA A 70 0.15 8.51 -6.09
N VAL A 71 -0.58 7.76 -5.24
CA VAL A 71 -0.06 6.61 -4.49
C VAL A 71 0.48 5.53 -5.43
N LEU A 72 -0.30 5.12 -6.43
CA LEU A 72 0.12 4.09 -7.39
C LEU A 72 1.31 4.55 -8.24
N ALA A 73 1.33 5.80 -8.68
CA ALA A 73 2.46 6.35 -9.43
C ALA A 73 3.74 6.42 -8.57
N PHE A 74 3.61 6.73 -7.27
CA PHE A 74 4.74 6.68 -6.34
C PHE A 74 5.34 5.27 -6.23
N VAL A 75 4.47 4.27 -6.07
CA VAL A 75 4.84 2.86 -5.91
C VAL A 75 5.45 2.30 -7.20
N ALA A 76 4.79 2.50 -8.35
CA ALA A 76 5.26 2.01 -9.66
C ALA A 76 6.68 2.50 -10.00
N ARG A 77 7.05 3.72 -9.61
CA ARG A 77 8.41 4.26 -9.81
C ARG A 77 9.49 3.66 -8.90
N ARG A 78 9.09 2.95 -7.83
CA ARG A 78 9.98 2.53 -6.73
C ARG A 78 9.98 1.04 -6.45
N ILE A 79 9.05 0.29 -7.02
CA ILE A 79 9.03 -1.17 -6.96
C ILE A 79 10.37 -1.73 -7.48
N LYS A 80 10.90 -2.71 -6.75
CA LYS A 80 12.08 -3.50 -7.12
C LYS A 80 11.83 -4.96 -6.76
N GLY A 81 12.62 -5.87 -7.34
CA GLY A 81 12.55 -7.30 -7.06
C GLY A 81 11.59 -8.05 -7.99
N ALA A 82 11.08 -9.20 -7.54
CA ALA A 82 10.22 -10.08 -8.32
C ALA A 82 8.78 -9.57 -8.34
N VAL A 83 8.55 -8.43 -9.00
CA VAL A 83 7.24 -7.78 -9.09
C VAL A 83 6.93 -7.44 -10.55
N SER A 84 5.73 -7.78 -10.99
CA SER A 84 5.15 -7.35 -12.27
C SER A 84 3.85 -6.59 -12.05
N VAL A 85 3.54 -5.68 -12.97
CA VAL A 85 2.30 -4.89 -13.04
C VAL A 85 1.59 -5.23 -14.34
#